data_AF-A0A9W6FU56-F1
#
_entry.id   AF-A0A9W6FU56-F1
#
_cell.length_a   1.000
_cell.length_b   1.000
_cell.length_c   1.000
_cell.angle_alpha   90.00
_cell.angle_beta   90.00
_cell.angle_gamma   90.00
#
_symmetry.space_group_name_H-M   'P 1'
#
loop_
_entity.id
_entity.type
_entity.pdbx_description
1 polymer ?
#
loop_
_entity_poly.entity_id
_entity_poly.type
_entity_poly.pdbx_seq_one_letter_code
_entity_poly.pdbx_strand_id
1 'polypeptide(L)' 'MQFLKQLLAFSGIEEERLRAKWVSSAEAPEFAAEIRDFVDTLRKLGPSPLRKLKKAG' A
#
# COMPACT_ATOMS: atom_id res chain seq x y z
N MET A 1 -6.26 -9.14 8.30
CA MET A 1 -5.22 -8.12 8.04
C MET A 1 -5.20 -6.95 9.04
N GLN A 2 -6.07 -6.92 10.05
CA GLN A 2 -6.14 -5.81 10.99
C GLN A 2 -4.81 -5.53 11.71
N PHE A 3 -4.13 -6.58 12.18
CA PHE A 3 -2.88 -6.44 12.91
C PHE A 3 -1.77 -5.74 12.12
N LEU A 4 -1.56 -6.11 10.84
CA LEU A 4 -0.51 -5.47 10.04
C LEU A 4 -0.81 -4.00 9.77
N LYS A 5 -2.09 -3.65 9.55
CA LYS A 5 -2.49 -2.25 9.39
C LYS A 5 -2.22 -1.45 10.67
N GLN A 6 -2.62 -1.99 11.83
CA GLN A 6 -2.32 -1.38 13.12
C GLN A 6 -0.80 -1.26 13.38
N LEU A 7 0.00 -2.23 12.97
CA LEU A 7 1.46 -2.18 13.09
C LEU A 7 2.06 -1.07 12.21
N LEU A 8 1.55 -0.89 10.99
CA LEU A 8 1.96 0.21 10.11
C LEU A 8 1.62 1.55 10.75
N ALA A 9 0.38 1.73 11.21
CA ALA A 9 -0.05 2.94 11.90
C ALA A 9 0.81 3.25 13.12
N PHE A 10 1.08 2.23 13.96
CA PHE A 10 1.97 2.35 15.11
C PHE A 10 3.39 2.79 14.72
N SER A 11 3.87 2.33 13.56
CA SER A 11 5.20 2.67 13.04
C SER A 11 5.25 4.02 12.30
N GLY A 12 4.14 4.78 12.29
CA GLY A 12 4.04 6.07 11.58
C GLY A 12 3.90 5.92 10.06
N ILE A 13 3.40 4.78 9.58
CA ILE A 13 3.13 4.49 8.17
C ILE A 13 1.61 4.43 7.97
N GLU A 14 1.13 5.05 6.91
CA GLU A 14 -0.29 5.12 6.55
C GLU A 14 -0.81 3.71 6.21
N GLU A 15 -1.94 3.32 6.82
CA GLU A 15 -2.52 1.97 6.69
C GLU A 15 -2.94 1.64 5.26
N GLU A 16 -3.28 2.67 4.48
CA GLU A 16 -3.66 2.60 3.07
C GLU A 16 -2.51 2.16 2.16
N ARG A 17 -1.26 2.17 2.66
CA ARG A 17 -0.10 1.60 1.95
C ARG A 17 -0.09 0.07 1.97
N LEU A 18 -1.01 -0.57 2.68
CA LEU A 18 -1.21 -2.02 2.67
C LEU A 18 -2.61 -2.38 2.17
N ARG A 19 -2.64 -3.10 1.03
CA ARG A 19 -3.86 -3.70 0.49
C ARG A 19 -3.64 -5.19 0.27
N ALA A 20 -4.53 -6.00 0.82
CA ALA A 20 -4.54 -7.45 0.62
C ALA A 20 -5.89 -7.85 0.03
N LYS A 21 -5.85 -8.41 -1.18
CA LYS A 21 -7.02 -8.89 -1.91
C LYS A 21 -6.68 -10.25 -2.51
N TRP A 22 -7.61 -11.19 -2.41
CA TRP A 22 -7.52 -12.46 -3.11
C TRP A 22 -8.03 -12.26 -4.53
N VAL A 23 -7.24 -12.67 -5.52
CA VAL A 23 -7.60 -12.58 -6.93
C VAL A 23 -7.23 -13.89 -7.59
N SER A 24 -8.15 -14.46 -8.36
CA SER A 24 -7.92 -15.70 -9.10
C SER A 24 -7.27 -15.43 -10.46
N SER A 25 -6.67 -16.46 -11.07
CA SER A 25 -6.02 -16.34 -12.38
C SER A 25 -6.98 -15.98 -13.54
N ALA A 26 -8.29 -16.12 -13.34
CA ALA A 26 -9.31 -15.78 -14.34
C ALA A 26 -9.68 -14.28 -14.32
N GLU A 27 -9.38 -13.55 -13.25
CA GLU A 27 -9.79 -12.16 -13.01
C GLU A 27 -8.70 -11.15 -13.40
N ALA A 28 -8.04 -11.38 -14.54
CA ALA A 28 -6.94 -10.54 -14.99
C ALA A 28 -7.34 -9.06 -15.22
N PRO A 29 -8.51 -8.74 -15.82
CA PRO A 29 -8.96 -7.36 -15.97
C PRO A 29 -9.19 -6.64 -14.63
N GLU A 30 -9.83 -7.31 -13.68
CA GLU A 30 -10.13 -6.81 -12.34
C GLU A 30 -8.85 -6.63 -11.52
N PHE A 31 -7.90 -7.56 -11.63
CA PHE A 31 -6.57 -7.41 -11.05
C PHE A 31 -5.88 -6.14 -11.54
N ALA A 32 -5.88 -5.93 -12.86
CA ALA A 32 -5.22 -4.76 -13.44
C ALA A 32 -5.90 -3.45 -13.02
N ALA A 33 -7.22 -3.44 -12.87
CA ALA A 33 -7.96 -2.29 -12.35
C ALA A 33 -7.63 -2.03 -10.86
N GLU A 34 -7.60 -3.09 -10.04
CA GLU A 34 -7.26 -3.00 -8.61
C GLU A 34 -5.85 -2.44 -8.40
N ILE A 35 -4.86 -2.92 -9.17
CA ILE A 35 -3.49 -2.43 -9.09
C ILE A 35 -3.40 -0.96 -9.51
N ARG A 36 -4.12 -0.55 -10.56
CA ARG A 36 -4.16 0.87 -10.99
C ARG A 36 -4.70 1.78 -9.89
N ASP A 37 -5.84 1.43 -9.29
CA ASP A 37 -6.43 2.19 -8.19
C ASP A 37 -5.49 2.26 -6.96
N PHE A 38 -4.84 1.13 -6.64
CA PHE A 38 -3.89 1.11 -5.53
C PHE A 38 -2.68 2.01 -5.80
N VAL A 39 -2.13 1.99 -7.01
CA VAL A 39 -1.03 2.89 -7.40
C VAL A 39 -1.47 4.36 -7.33
N ASP A 40 -2.68 4.68 -7.76
CA ASP A 40 -3.20 6.06 -7.69
C ASP A 40 -3.41 6.51 -6.25
N THR A 41 -3.84 5.61 -5.36
CA THR A 41 -3.90 5.85 -3.91
C THR A 41 -2.50 6.17 -3.38
N LEU A 42 -1.49 5.37 -3.71
CA LEU A 42 -0.10 5.60 -3.28
C LEU A 42 0.47 6.92 -3.83
N ARG A 43 0.12 7.29 -5.07
CA ARG A 43 0.53 8.59 -5.65
C ARG A 43 -0.05 9.77 -4.87
N LYS A 44 -1.32 9.68 -4.45
CA LYS A 44 -1.99 10.72 -3.64
C LYS A 44 -1.37 10.86 -2.24
N LEU A 45 -1.00 9.74 -1.61
CA LEU A 45 -0.28 9.72 -0.33
C LEU A 45 1.16 10.25 -0.45
N GLY A 46 1.70 10.30 -1.66
CA GLY A 46 3.06 10.74 -1.91
C GLY A 46 4.13 9.75 -1.42
N PRO A 47 5.40 10.19 -1.40
CA PRO A 47 6.54 9.33 -1.12
C PRO A 47 6.47 8.69 0.26
N SER A 48 6.92 7.43 0.36
CA SER A 48 6.94 6.70 1.63
C SER A 48 7.73 7.44 2.72
N PRO A 49 7.23 7.48 3.97
CA PRO A 49 7.93 8.08 5.11
C PRO A 49 9.30 7.42 5.36
N LEU A 50 9.47 6.13 5.00
CA LEU A 50 10.74 5.41 5.11
C LEU A 50 11.84 5.96 4.19
N ARG A 51 11.47 6.68 3.11
CA ARG A 51 12.45 7.33 2.23
C ARG A 51 13.22 8.44 2.95
N LYS A 52 12.64 9.07 3.98
CA LYS A 52 13.34 10.09 4.79
C LYS A 52 14.39 9.46 5.68
N LEU A 53 14.11 8.27 6.25
CA LEU A 53 15.06 7.53 7.07
C LEU A 53 16.33 7.13 6.29
N LYS A 54 16.19 6.74 5.01
CA LYS A 54 17.33 6.42 4.14
C LYS A 54 18.27 7.60 3.87
N LYS A 55 17.81 8.85 4.05
CA LYS A 55 18.63 10.07 3.84
C LYS A 55 19.39 10.53 5.09
N ALA A 56 19.10 9.94 6.25
CA ALA A 56 19.68 10.34 7.53
C ALA A 56 20.83 9.41 7.99
N GLY A 57 21.24 8.46 7.14
CA GLY A 57 22.49 7.69 7.26
C GLY A 57 23.34 7.93 6.01
#